data_AF-A0A967TJG3-F1
#
_entry.id   AF-A0A967TJG3-F1
#
_cell.length_a   1.000
_cell.length_b   1.000
_cell.length_c   1.000
_cell.angle_alpha   90.00
_cell.angle_beta   90.00
_cell.angle_gamma   90.00
#
_symmetry.space_group_name_H-M   'P 1'
#
loop_
_entity.id
_entity.type
_entity.pdbx_description
1 polymer ?
#
loop_
_entity_poly.entity_id
_entity_poly.type
_entity_poly.pdbx_seq_one_letter_code
_entity_poly.pdbx_strand_id
1 'polypeptide(L)' 'DAVVLMEDAVVLMDGREYAVPSERVLRAVGDAPAGDEGASACDAEFAVLSRDLGVPLVTVDGRALRSFPDVAVSPEAFLA' A
#
# COMPACT_ATOMS: atom_id res chain seq x y z
N ASP A 1 14.37 -16.08 3.62
CA ASP A 1 15.27 -15.33 2.72
C ASP A 1 14.44 -14.23 2.07
N ALA A 2 14.93 -13.00 2.00
CA ALA A 2 14.16 -11.87 1.46
C ALA A 2 13.77 -12.08 -0.01
N VAL A 3 14.62 -12.78 -0.77
CA VAL A 3 14.37 -13.09 -2.19
C VAL A 3 13.19 -14.04 -2.32
N VAL A 4 13.19 -15.14 -1.57
CA VAL A 4 12.12 -16.15 -1.60
C VAL A 4 10.77 -15.55 -1.19
N LEU A 5 10.76 -14.67 -0.18
CA LEU A 5 9.53 -13.99 0.25
C LEU A 5 8.94 -13.10 -0.87
N MET A 6 9.81 -12.41 -1.61
CA MET A 6 9.38 -11.60 -2.75
C MET A 6 8.89 -12.45 -3.93
N GLU A 7 9.51 -13.60 -4.18
CA GLU A 7 9.04 -14.54 -5.21
C GLU A 7 7.64 -15.07 -4.87
N ASP A 8 7.40 -15.46 -3.63
CA ASP A 8 6.07 -15.89 -3.15
C ASP A 8 5.04 -14.77 -3.34
N ALA A 9 5.40 -13.53 -2.99
CA ALA A 9 4.52 -12.36 -3.18
C ALA A 9 4.17 -12.13 -4.65
N VAL A 10 5.13 -12.25 -5.57
CA VAL A 10 4.89 -12.12 -7.01
C VAL A 10 3.94 -13.21 -7.52
N VAL A 11 4.13 -14.47 -7.11
CA VAL A 11 3.22 -15.57 -7.45
C VAL A 11 1.81 -15.32 -6.91
N LEU A 12 1.69 -14.75 -5.71
CA LEU A 12 0.42 -14.34 -5.11
C LEU A 12 -0.21 -13.10 -5.78
N MET A 13 0.50 -12.38 -6.65
CA MET A 13 -0.05 -11.25 -7.41
C MET A 13 -0.34 -11.60 -8.88
N ASP A 14 0.14 -12.74 -9.37
CA ASP A 14 -0.04 -13.17 -10.77
C ASP A 14 -1.53 -13.19 -11.18
N GLY A 15 -1.83 -12.45 -12.26
CA GLY A 15 -3.18 -12.27 -12.79
C GLY A 15 -4.09 -11.39 -11.92
N ARG A 16 -3.53 -10.73 -10.90
CA ARG A 16 -4.17 -9.76 -10.00
C ARG A 16 -3.44 -8.42 -10.03
N GLU A 17 -2.82 -8.09 -11.15
CA GLU A 17 -2.20 -6.78 -11.37
C GLU A 17 -3.27 -5.76 -11.76
N TYR A 18 -3.15 -4.55 -11.21
CA TYR A 18 -4.07 -3.45 -11.50
C TYR A 18 -3.28 -2.23 -11.93
N ALA A 19 -3.75 -1.58 -13.00
CA ALA A 19 -3.19 -0.32 -13.44
C ALA A 19 -3.80 0.83 -12.60
N VAL A 20 -2.98 1.48 -11.78
CA VAL A 20 -3.38 2.68 -11.05
C VAL A 20 -2.88 3.93 -11.81
N PRO A 21 -3.75 4.91 -12.12
CA PRO A 21 -3.31 6.13 -12.81
C PRO A 21 -2.25 6.89 -12.01
N SER A 22 -1.09 7.17 -12.61
CA SER A 22 0.03 7.82 -11.91
C SER A 22 -0.33 9.20 -11.34
N GLU A 23 -1.27 9.92 -11.95
CA GLU A 23 -1.81 11.18 -11.42
C GLU A 23 -2.40 11.00 -10.01
N ARG A 24 -3.15 9.92 -9.78
CA ARG A 24 -3.75 9.61 -8.47
C ARG A 24 -2.70 9.22 -7.46
N VAL A 25 -1.70 8.44 -7.87
CA VAL A 25 -0.56 8.05 -7.02
C VAL A 25 0.21 9.30 -6.59
N LEU A 26 0.58 10.17 -7.53
CA LEU A 26 1.34 11.39 -7.25
C LEU A 26 0.55 12.37 -6.35
N ARG A 27 -0.78 12.46 -6.55
CA ARG A 27 -1.64 13.24 -5.64
C ARG A 27 -1.62 12.65 -4.23
N ALA A 28 -1.79 11.34 -4.08
CA ALA A 28 -1.76 10.67 -2.79
C ALA A 28 -0.40 10.81 -2.07
N VAL A 29 0.72 10.79 -2.80
CA VAL A 29 2.05 11.11 -2.25
C VAL A 29 2.12 12.56 -1.77
N GLY A 30 1.58 13.50 -2.56
CA GLY A 30 1.56 14.93 -2.20
C GLY A 30 0.67 15.26 -1.00
N ASP A 31 -0.39 14.46 -0.78
CA ASP A 31 -1.31 14.60 0.36
C ASP A 31 -0.79 13.90 1.63
N ALA A 32 0.16 12.97 1.50
CA ALA A 32 0.77 12.27 2.63
C ALA A 32 1.70 13.19 3.46
N PRO A 33 2.03 12.84 4.72
CA PRO A 33 2.99 13.58 5.53
C PRO A 33 4.31 13.80 4.79
N ALA A 34 5.00 14.91 5.06
CA ALA A 34 6.30 15.20 4.44
C ALA A 34 7.47 14.61 5.26
N GLY A 35 8.66 14.53 4.64
CA GLY A 35 9.88 14.09 5.32
C GLY A 35 9.95 12.58 5.55
N ASP A 36 10.58 12.15 6.65
CA ASP A 36 10.79 10.72 6.94
C ASP A 36 9.48 9.95 7.18
N GLU A 37 8.38 10.66 7.39
CA GLU A 37 7.04 10.10 7.59
C GLU A 37 6.25 9.96 6.29
N GLY A 38 6.76 10.46 5.16
CA GLY A 38 6.04 10.46 3.90
C GLY A 38 6.06 9.16 3.15
N ALA A 39 4.94 8.82 2.53
CA ALA A 39 4.76 7.63 1.72
C ALA A 39 5.60 7.63 0.44
N SER A 40 6.12 6.47 0.07
CA SER A 40 6.66 6.26 -1.27
C SER A 40 5.55 6.15 -2.31
N ALA A 41 5.92 6.24 -3.59
CA ALA A 41 4.98 6.01 -4.69
C ALA A 41 4.38 4.59 -4.66
N CYS A 42 5.17 3.58 -4.26
CA CYS A 42 4.65 2.21 -4.06
C CYS A 42 3.58 2.18 -2.96
N ASP A 43 3.84 2.79 -1.80
CA ASP A 43 2.87 2.81 -0.69
C ASP A 43 1.57 3.50 -1.11
N ALA A 44 1.69 4.62 -1.82
CA ALA A 44 0.56 5.37 -2.35
C ALA A 44 -0.21 4.59 -3.43
N GLU A 45 0.47 3.83 -4.29
CA GLU A 45 -0.16 3.01 -5.32
C GLU A 45 -1.06 1.94 -4.69
N PHE A 46 -0.55 1.21 -3.69
CA PHE A 46 -1.36 0.23 -2.96
C PHE A 46 -2.51 0.88 -2.20
N ALA A 47 -2.30 2.03 -1.56
CA ALA A 47 -3.37 2.73 -0.85
C ALA A 47 -4.49 3.21 -1.80
N VAL A 48 -4.14 3.76 -2.97
CA VAL A 48 -5.11 4.17 -3.99
C VAL A 48 -5.85 2.96 -4.54
N LEU A 49 -5.15 1.87 -4.86
CA LEU A 49 -5.78 0.65 -5.36
C LEU A 49 -6.77 0.07 -4.35
N SER A 50 -6.37 -0.01 -3.08
CA SER A 50 -7.24 -0.47 -1.99
C SER A 50 -8.52 0.37 -1.86
N ARG A 51 -8.41 1.70 -1.99
CA ARG A 51 -9.58 2.59 -2.03
C ARG A 51 -10.48 2.32 -3.24
N ASP A 52 -9.90 2.14 -4.42
CA ASP A 52 -10.65 1.85 -5.66
C ASP A 52 -11.36 0.48 -5.59
N LEU A 53 -10.75 -0.51 -4.94
CA LEU A 53 -11.33 -1.84 -4.72
C LEU A 53 -12.29 -1.90 -3.52
N GLY A 54 -12.30 -0.89 -2.65
CA GLY A 54 -13.12 -0.88 -1.43
C GLY A 54 -12.69 -1.89 -0.38
N VAL A 55 -11.40 -2.22 -0.31
CA VAL A 55 -10.81 -3.18 0.64
C VAL A 55 -9.67 -2.55 1.43
N PRO A 56 -9.38 -3.01 2.66
CA PRO A 56 -8.27 -2.46 3.43
C PRO A 56 -6.92 -2.85 2.81
N LEU A 57 -5.93 -1.96 2.95
CA LEU A 57 -4.52 -2.28 2.71
C LEU A 57 -3.93 -2.89 3.98
N VAL A 58 -3.80 -4.22 4.01
CA VAL A 58 -3.15 -4.91 5.13
C VAL A 58 -1.63 -4.86 4.93
N THR A 59 -0.92 -4.20 5.83
CA THR A 59 0.54 -4.01 5.72
C THR A 59 1.23 -3.93 7.08
N VAL A 60 2.49 -4.36 7.13
CA VAL A 60 3.38 -4.17 8.28
C VAL A 60 4.22 -2.89 8.18
N ASP A 61 4.12 -2.16 7.07
CA ASP A 61 4.88 -0.94 6.85
C ASP A 61 4.32 0.22 7.69
N GLY A 62 5.09 0.65 8.69
CA GLY A 62 4.68 1.72 9.60
C GLY A 62 4.48 3.09 8.93
N ARG A 63 5.20 3.38 7.84
CA ARG A 63 5.05 4.63 7.09
C ARG A 63 3.75 4.61 6.28
N ALA A 64 3.40 3.49 5.65
CA ALA A 64 2.11 3.33 5.00
C ALA A 64 0.94 3.45 6.00
N LEU A 65 1.05 2.79 7.17
CA LEU A 65 0.05 2.89 8.24
C LEU A 65 -0.18 4.32 8.74
N ARG A 66 0.89 5.12 8.85
CA ARG A 66 0.80 6.54 9.26
C ARG A 66 0.32 7.46 8.15
N SER A 67 0.70 7.18 6.90
CA SER A 67 0.38 8.04 5.75
C SER A 67 -1.05 7.85 5.26
N PHE A 68 -1.61 6.65 5.42
CA PHE A 68 -2.93 6.28 4.90
C PHE A 68 -3.82 5.61 5.97
N PRO A 69 -4.01 6.23 7.15
CA PRO A 69 -4.73 5.62 8.27
C PRO A 69 -6.22 5.37 7.99
N ASP A 70 -6.76 5.95 6.91
CA ASP A 70 -8.13 5.72 6.44
C ASP A 70 -8.31 4.37 5.73
N VAL A 71 -7.24 3.78 5.19
CA VAL A 71 -7.31 2.53 4.40
C VAL A 71 -6.29 1.47 4.81
N ALA A 72 -5.17 1.86 5.42
CA ALA A 72 -4.12 0.95 5.84
C ALA A 72 -4.34 0.42 7.27
N VAL A 73 -4.17 -0.89 7.47
CA VAL A 73 -4.33 -1.58 8.75
C VAL A 73 -3.21 -2.60 8.98
N SER A 74 -2.86 -2.87 10.23
CA SER A 74 -1.90 -3.93 10.54
C SER A 74 -2.55 -5.33 10.41
N PRO A 75 -1.76 -6.39 10.18
CA PRO A 75 -2.29 -7.76 10.16
C PRO A 75 -3.04 -8.12 11.45
N GLU A 76 -2.57 -7.68 12.61
CA GLU A 76 -3.21 -7.93 13.90
C GLU A 76 -4.57 -7.23 13.99
N ALA A 77 -4.66 -5.97 13.52
CA ALA A 77 -5.91 -5.22 13.49
C ALA A 77 -6.91 -5.78 12.47
N PHE A 78 -6.44 -6.37 11.38
CA PHE A 78 -7.27 -6.99 10.35
C PHE A 78 -7.90 -8.32 10.81
N LEU A 79 -7.22 -9.07 11.68
CA LEU A 79 -7.68 -10.37 12.18
C LEU A 79 -8.55 -10.30 13.44
N ALA A 80 -8.66 -9.12 14.07
CA ALA A 80 -9.44 -8.87 15.29
C ALA A 80 -10.94 -8.70 14.99
#